data_AF-A0A9C8L1C5-F1
#
_entry.id   AF-A0A9C8L1C5-F1
#
_cell.length_a   1.000
_cell.length_b   1.000
_cell.length_c   1.000
_cell.angle_alpha   90.00
_cell.angle_beta   90.00
_cell.angle_gamma   90.00
#
_symmetry.space_group_name_H-M   'P 1'
#
loop_
_entity.id
_entity.type
_entity.pdbx_description
1 polymer ?
#
loop_
_entity_poly.entity_id
_entity_poly.type
_entity_poly.pdbx_seq_one_letter_code
_entity_poly.pdbx_strand_id
1 'polypeptide(L)'
;AFFRGGRVILQLDQRPLTEAELLALRDLLERHDIELWVVLSDDSATQRLVRSHGIRTRLPGETAEPSPTAAPEDQQALFVHRTLRSGQSLNYPGHVIVLGDVNPGAEVIAGGNIIIWGRVRGIVHAGAFGDASALICALDLNPSQLRIASHISRSPDERRRKPKPEMAYIRDDHIVAEPWTMR
;
A
#
# COMPACT_ATOMS: atom_id res chain seq x y z
N ALA A 1 -25.15 28.65 -19.05
CA ALA A 1 -25.52 27.23 -19.16
C ALA A 1 -25.68 26.66 -17.75
N PHE A 2 -26.65 25.78 -17.52
CA PHE A 2 -27.07 25.28 -16.20
C PHE A 2 -25.94 24.60 -15.38
N PHE A 3 -24.93 24.02 -16.04
CA PHE A 3 -23.85 23.25 -15.40
C PHE A 3 -22.50 23.99 -15.25
N ARG A 4 -22.43 25.27 -15.61
CA ARG A 4 -21.17 26.03 -15.59
C ARG A 4 -20.63 26.18 -14.15
N GLY A 5 -19.36 25.86 -13.93
CA GLY A 5 -18.73 25.79 -12.61
C GLY A 5 -19.12 24.54 -11.79
N GLY A 6 -19.84 23.60 -12.42
CA GLY A 6 -20.34 22.39 -11.78
C GLY A 6 -19.29 21.29 -11.65
N ARG A 7 -19.56 20.34 -10.75
CA ARG A 7 -18.79 19.11 -10.59
C ARG A 7 -19.59 17.92 -11.10
N VAL A 8 -18.93 17.00 -11.78
CA VAL A 8 -19.54 15.77 -12.30
C VAL A 8 -18.89 14.56 -11.68
N ILE A 9 -19.74 13.59 -11.33
CA ILE A 9 -19.37 12.22 -11.01
C ILE A 9 -19.68 11.37 -12.24
N LEU A 10 -18.70 10.63 -12.73
CA LEU A 10 -18.87 9.68 -13.82
C LEU A 10 -18.94 8.27 -13.25
N GLN A 11 -19.99 7.51 -13.58
CA GLN A 11 -20.10 6.10 -13.21
C GLN A 11 -19.95 5.22 -14.44
N LEU A 12 -19.02 4.27 -14.39
CA LEU A 12 -18.64 3.40 -15.51
C LEU A 12 -18.91 1.93 -15.24
N ASP A 13 -19.22 1.55 -13.99
CA ASP A 13 -19.37 0.15 -13.56
C ASP A 13 -18.20 -0.71 -14.11
N GLN A 14 -18.48 -1.76 -14.87
CA GLN A 14 -17.51 -2.67 -15.51
C GLN A 14 -16.91 -2.15 -16.83
N ARG A 15 -17.32 -0.98 -17.32
CA ARG A 15 -16.85 -0.47 -18.62
C ARG A 15 -15.40 0.02 -18.49
N PRO A 16 -14.44 -0.53 -19.27
CA PRO A 16 -13.09 -0.04 -19.26
C PRO A 16 -13.03 1.36 -19.89
N LEU A 17 -12.18 2.21 -19.32
CA LEU A 17 -11.86 3.54 -19.83
C LEU A 17 -10.40 3.56 -20.28
N THR A 18 -10.15 3.98 -21.51
CA THR A 18 -8.80 4.19 -22.02
C THR A 18 -8.28 5.58 -21.66
N GLU A 19 -6.96 5.78 -21.69
CA GLU A 19 -6.35 7.08 -21.42
C GLU A 19 -6.81 8.15 -22.41
N ALA A 20 -6.92 7.79 -23.69
CA ALA A 20 -7.40 8.70 -24.72
C ALA A 20 -8.85 9.16 -24.46
N GLU A 21 -9.73 8.25 -24.02
CA GLU A 21 -11.11 8.59 -23.65
C GLU A 21 -11.16 9.50 -22.42
N LEU A 22 -10.34 9.23 -21.41
CA LEU A 22 -10.27 10.05 -20.19
C LEU A 22 -9.80 11.48 -20.51
N LEU A 23 -8.76 11.63 -21.34
CA LEU A 23 -8.26 12.93 -21.76
C LEU A 23 -9.31 13.67 -22.60
N ALA A 24 -9.93 12.99 -23.57
CA ALA A 24 -10.99 13.59 -24.38
C ALA A 24 -12.20 14.04 -23.53
N LEU A 25 -12.54 13.27 -22.49
CA LEU A 25 -13.60 13.62 -21.54
C LEU A 25 -13.21 14.85 -20.71
N ARG A 26 -11.98 14.92 -20.20
CA ARG A 26 -11.49 16.09 -19.45
C ARG A 26 -11.54 17.35 -20.31
N ASP A 27 -11.03 17.27 -21.54
CA ASP A 27 -11.03 18.40 -22.47
C ASP A 27 -12.45 18.85 -22.85
N LEU A 28 -13.39 17.92 -22.93
CA LEU A 28 -14.81 18.23 -23.17
C LEU A 28 -15.43 18.96 -21.98
N LEU A 29 -15.20 18.46 -20.76
CA LEU A 29 -15.76 19.05 -19.55
C LEU A 29 -15.14 20.43 -19.24
N GLU A 30 -13.83 20.57 -19.42
CA GLU A 30 -13.10 21.83 -19.23
C GLU A 30 -13.58 22.93 -20.19
N ARG A 31 -13.83 22.60 -21.47
CA ARG A 31 -14.43 23.54 -22.44
C ARG A 31 -15.80 24.07 -22.03
N HIS A 32 -16.50 23.32 -21.18
CA HIS A 32 -17.80 23.70 -20.63
C HIS A 32 -17.72 24.22 -19.19
N ASP A 33 -16.51 24.44 -18.66
CA ASP A 33 -16.27 24.93 -17.29
C ASP A 33 -16.87 23.96 -16.25
N ILE A 34 -16.69 22.66 -16.48
CA ILE A 34 -17.17 21.57 -15.63
C ILE A 34 -15.96 20.77 -15.12
N GLU A 35 -15.92 20.51 -13.82
CA GLU A 35 -14.87 19.71 -13.19
C GLU A 35 -15.28 18.23 -13.16
N LEU A 36 -14.45 17.36 -13.75
CA LEU A 36 -14.54 15.92 -13.53
C LEU A 36 -13.99 15.61 -12.14
N TRP A 37 -14.89 15.38 -11.19
CA TRP A 37 -14.53 15.36 -9.78
C TRP A 37 -14.31 13.94 -9.24
N VAL A 38 -15.14 12.98 -9.67
CA VAL A 38 -15.06 11.57 -9.26
C VAL A 38 -15.38 10.66 -10.45
N VAL A 39 -14.65 9.55 -10.58
CA VAL A 39 -15.00 8.45 -11.50
C VAL A 39 -15.20 7.17 -10.70
N LEU A 40 -16.41 6.64 -10.69
CA LEU A 40 -16.78 5.37 -10.06
C LEU A 40 -16.69 4.25 -11.10
N SER A 41 -15.92 3.20 -10.81
CA SER A 41 -15.78 2.04 -11.68
C SER A 41 -15.41 0.81 -10.86
N ASP A 42 -15.88 -0.36 -11.28
CA ASP A 42 -15.48 -1.66 -10.74
C ASP A 42 -14.27 -2.25 -11.49
N ASP A 43 -13.86 -1.63 -12.61
CA ASP A 43 -12.71 -2.07 -13.39
C ASP A 43 -11.40 -1.53 -12.79
N SER A 44 -10.55 -2.46 -12.36
CA SER A 44 -9.26 -2.16 -11.71
C SER A 44 -8.27 -1.42 -12.63
N ALA A 45 -8.34 -1.60 -13.96
CA ALA A 45 -7.49 -0.86 -14.90
C ALA A 45 -7.93 0.61 -14.98
N THR A 46 -9.23 0.84 -15.10
CA THR A 46 -9.85 2.17 -15.10
C THR A 46 -9.60 2.93 -13.81
N GLN A 47 -9.78 2.28 -12.65
CA GLN A 47 -9.49 2.91 -11.36
C GLN A 47 -8.03 3.39 -11.26
N ARG A 48 -7.08 2.60 -11.77
CA ARG A 48 -5.65 2.97 -11.78
C ARG A 48 -5.36 4.15 -12.68
N LEU A 49 -5.86 4.11 -13.91
CA LEU A 49 -5.71 5.19 -14.89
C LEU A 49 -6.28 6.52 -14.36
N VAL A 50 -7.46 6.49 -13.75
CA VAL A 50 -8.10 7.67 -13.19
C VAL A 50 -7.29 8.24 -12.01
N ARG A 51 -6.76 7.37 -11.14
CA ARG A 51 -5.92 7.79 -9.99
C ARG A 51 -4.59 8.39 -10.42
N SER A 52 -3.94 7.86 -11.47
CA SER A 52 -2.68 8.43 -11.99
C SER A 52 -2.86 9.85 -12.53
N HIS A 53 -4.08 10.19 -12.94
CA HIS A 53 -4.46 11.54 -13.40
C HIS A 53 -5.07 12.42 -12.31
N GLY A 54 -4.93 12.03 -11.03
CA GLY A 54 -5.32 12.85 -9.88
C GLY A 54 -6.82 12.92 -9.61
N ILE A 55 -7.62 12.08 -10.27
CA ILE A 55 -9.08 12.07 -10.11
C ILE A 55 -9.48 11.05 -9.04
N ARG A 56 -10.50 11.40 -8.26
CA ARG A 56 -11.01 10.55 -7.17
C ARG A 56 -11.78 9.36 -7.75
N THR A 57 -11.66 8.20 -7.10
CA THR A 57 -12.39 6.98 -7.49
C THR A 57 -13.48 6.58 -6.50
N ARG A 58 -13.80 7.47 -5.55
CA ARG A 58 -14.80 7.29 -4.49
C ARG A 58 -15.43 8.63 -4.13
N LEU A 59 -16.68 8.61 -3.65
CA LEU A 59 -17.39 9.82 -3.23
C LEU A 59 -16.86 10.33 -1.87
N PRO A 60 -16.79 11.65 -1.64
CA PRO A 60 -16.48 12.16 -0.30
C PRO A 60 -17.69 11.97 0.62
N GLY A 61 -17.44 11.40 1.80
CA GLY A 61 -18.50 11.04 2.76
C GLY A 61 -18.65 9.52 2.92
N GLU A 62 -18.14 8.74 1.96
CA GLU A 62 -17.80 7.34 2.21
C GLU A 62 -16.57 7.32 3.12
N THR A 63 -16.82 7.24 4.42
CA THR A 63 -15.80 6.85 5.39
C THR A 63 -15.26 5.52 4.93
N ALA A 64 -13.93 5.39 4.80
CA ALA A 64 -13.31 4.17 4.29
C ALA A 64 -13.64 2.97 5.20
N GLU A 65 -14.73 2.28 4.93
CA GLU A 65 -14.90 0.90 5.34
C GLU A 65 -13.94 0.05 4.48
N PRO A 66 -12.96 -0.63 5.07
CA PRO A 66 -12.05 -1.48 4.33
C PRO A 66 -12.84 -2.67 3.79
N SER A 67 -13.27 -2.60 2.52
CA SER A 67 -13.82 -3.75 1.81
C SER A 67 -12.70 -4.76 1.54
N PRO A 68 -12.78 -6.01 2.04
CA PRO A 68 -11.68 -6.97 2.07
C PRO A 68 -11.48 -7.77 0.76
N THR A 69 -11.84 -7.24 -0.41
CA THR A 69 -11.73 -7.99 -1.68
C THR A 69 -11.11 -7.16 -2.80
N ALA A 70 -9.84 -6.83 -2.64
CA ALA A 70 -8.95 -6.63 -3.78
C ALA A 70 -7.53 -6.98 -3.31
N ALA A 71 -7.10 -8.21 -3.59
CA ALA A 71 -5.66 -8.47 -3.64
C ALA A 71 -5.05 -7.44 -4.59
N PRO A 72 -4.00 -6.69 -4.19
CA PRO A 72 -3.44 -5.67 -5.05
C PRO A 72 -2.57 -6.35 -6.12
N GLU A 73 -3.19 -6.79 -7.22
CA GLU A 73 -2.52 -7.46 -8.34
C GLU A 73 -1.59 -6.55 -9.18
N ASP A 74 -1.34 -5.31 -8.76
CA ASP A 74 -0.51 -4.36 -9.51
C ASP A 74 0.28 -3.36 -8.65
N GLN A 75 0.71 -3.76 -7.46
CA GLN A 75 1.73 -3.00 -6.73
C GLN A 75 3.13 -3.40 -7.22
N GLN A 76 3.77 -2.53 -7.99
CA GLN A 76 5.20 -2.66 -8.32
C GLN A 76 6.03 -2.82 -7.04
N ALA A 77 7.16 -3.52 -7.13
CA ALA A 77 8.07 -3.69 -6.01
C ALA A 77 9.30 -2.78 -6.15
N LEU A 78 9.57 -1.97 -5.14
CA LEU A 78 10.84 -1.25 -5.02
C LEU A 78 11.91 -2.22 -4.51
N PHE A 79 12.90 -2.50 -5.36
CA PHE A 79 14.05 -3.32 -5.00
C PHE A 79 15.21 -2.45 -4.49
N VAL A 80 15.65 -2.70 -3.26
CA VAL A 80 16.72 -1.97 -2.59
C VAL A 80 17.85 -2.93 -2.24
N HIS A 81 18.99 -2.80 -2.91
CA HIS A 81 20.16 -3.63 -2.65
C HIS A 81 21.18 -2.92 -1.74
N ARG A 82 20.78 -2.68 -0.49
CA ARG A 82 21.66 -2.13 0.56
C ARG A 82 21.01 -2.27 1.94
N THR A 83 21.85 -2.27 2.97
CA THR A 83 21.41 -2.13 4.36
C THR A 83 20.94 -0.70 4.65
N LEU A 84 19.79 -0.59 5.31
CA LEU A 84 19.29 0.67 5.87
C LEU A 84 19.89 0.92 7.25
N ARG A 85 20.45 2.11 7.45
CA ARG A 85 21.15 2.52 8.69
C ARG A 85 20.32 3.52 9.49
N SER A 86 20.70 3.75 10.74
CA SER A 86 20.04 4.69 11.64
C SER A 86 19.81 6.05 10.98
N GLY A 87 18.60 6.60 11.13
CA GLY A 87 18.17 7.86 10.52
C GLY A 87 17.68 7.75 9.08
N GLN A 88 17.79 6.60 8.43
CA GLN A 88 17.26 6.39 7.08
C GLN A 88 15.81 5.90 7.12
N SER A 89 14.94 6.53 6.35
CA SER A 89 13.56 6.09 6.13
C SER A 89 13.32 5.82 4.64
N LEU A 90 12.71 4.67 4.35
CA LEU A 90 12.33 4.23 3.02
C LEU A 90 10.80 4.16 2.95
N ASN A 91 10.18 5.05 2.17
CA ASN A 91 8.72 5.09 1.99
C ASN A 91 8.36 4.81 0.53
N TYR A 92 7.50 3.83 0.28
CA TYR A 92 7.10 3.45 -1.07
C TYR A 92 5.64 2.96 -1.12
N PRO A 93 4.82 3.41 -2.10
CA PRO A 93 3.40 3.08 -2.11
C PRO A 93 3.04 1.65 -2.52
N GLY A 94 3.99 0.90 -3.08
CA GLY A 94 3.81 -0.50 -3.48
C GLY A 94 4.47 -1.48 -2.51
N HIS A 95 5.03 -2.55 -3.06
CA HIS A 95 5.80 -3.53 -2.31
C HIS A 95 7.26 -3.07 -2.14
N VAL A 96 7.93 -3.49 -1.07
CA VAL A 96 9.35 -3.20 -0.85
C VAL A 96 10.12 -4.49 -0.66
N ILE A 97 11.23 -4.63 -1.39
CA ILE A 97 12.18 -5.73 -1.22
C ILE A 97 13.54 -5.13 -0.86
N VAL A 98 14.09 -5.51 0.29
CA VAL A 98 15.42 -5.10 0.73
C VAL A 98 16.34 -6.31 0.72
N LEU A 99 17.38 -6.27 -0.10
CA LEU A 99 18.50 -7.20 -0.04
C LEU A 99 19.56 -6.60 0.89
N GLY A 100 19.39 -6.84 2.20
CA GLY A 100 20.19 -6.25 3.27
C GLY A 100 19.42 -6.18 4.60
N ASP A 101 20.02 -5.51 5.58
CA ASP A 101 19.44 -5.36 6.91
C ASP A 101 18.66 -4.05 7.07
N VAL A 102 17.74 -4.02 8.04
CA VAL A 102 17.11 -2.80 8.57
C VAL A 102 17.60 -2.60 10.00
N ASN A 103 18.60 -1.73 10.19
CA ASN A 103 19.23 -1.53 11.49
C ASN A 103 18.38 -0.69 12.46
N PRO A 104 18.71 -0.68 13.77
CA PRO A 104 18.05 0.20 14.72
C PRO A 104 18.07 1.67 14.25
N GLY A 105 16.96 2.37 14.43
CA GLY A 105 16.78 3.75 13.97
C GLY A 105 16.55 3.90 12.46
N ALA A 106 16.55 2.81 11.68
CA ALA A 106 16.09 2.82 10.29
C ALA A 106 14.61 2.46 10.20
N GLU A 107 13.96 2.87 9.13
CA GLU A 107 12.53 2.65 8.90
C GLU A 107 12.23 2.22 7.45
N VAL A 108 11.30 1.27 7.30
CA VAL A 108 10.70 0.88 6.02
C VAL A 108 9.19 1.00 6.11
N ILE A 109 8.58 1.81 5.26
CA ILE A 109 7.14 2.00 5.11
C ILE A 109 6.74 1.60 3.70
N ALA A 110 5.83 0.63 3.57
CA ALA A 110 5.32 0.17 2.29
C ALA A 110 3.79 0.19 2.27
N GLY A 111 3.20 0.56 1.13
CA GLY A 111 1.76 0.47 0.91
C GLY A 111 1.27 -0.97 0.78
N GLY A 112 2.14 -1.93 0.46
CA GLY A 112 1.84 -3.37 0.48
C GLY A 112 2.89 -4.18 1.22
N ASN A 113 3.24 -5.34 0.65
CA ASN A 113 4.15 -6.31 1.25
C ASN A 113 5.59 -5.78 1.42
N ILE A 114 6.26 -6.24 2.47
CA ILE A 114 7.68 -5.98 2.72
C ILE A 114 8.43 -7.31 2.83
N ILE A 115 9.49 -7.45 2.04
CA ILE A 115 10.42 -8.58 2.12
C ILE A 115 11.80 -8.04 2.46
N ILE A 116 12.34 -8.41 3.61
CA ILE A 116 13.70 -8.09 4.02
C ILE A 116 14.53 -9.37 3.95
N TRP A 117 15.39 -9.47 2.96
CA TRP A 117 16.36 -10.56 2.86
C TRP A 117 17.56 -10.29 3.77
N GLY A 118 17.29 -10.27 5.08
CA GLY A 118 18.24 -9.92 6.12
C GLY A 118 17.58 -9.82 7.49
N ARG A 119 18.23 -9.11 8.41
CA ARG A 119 17.73 -8.89 9.77
C ARG A 119 16.99 -7.56 9.88
N VAL A 120 15.86 -7.61 10.58
CA VAL A 120 15.09 -6.42 10.96
C VAL A 120 15.32 -6.12 12.44
N ARG A 121 15.90 -4.95 12.75
CA ARG A 121 16.02 -4.37 14.10
C ARG A 121 15.44 -2.96 14.20
N GLY A 122 15.12 -2.34 13.08
CA GLY A 122 14.47 -1.03 13.01
C GLY A 122 12.95 -1.13 13.02
N ILE A 123 12.30 -0.14 12.41
CA ILE A 123 10.85 -0.04 12.25
C ILE A 123 10.45 -0.55 10.87
N VAL A 124 9.39 -1.36 10.80
CA VAL A 124 8.82 -1.83 9.53
C VAL A 124 7.30 -1.68 9.57
N HIS A 125 6.73 -1.05 8.55
CA HIS A 125 5.29 -0.81 8.40
C HIS A 125 4.81 -1.22 7.00
N ALA A 126 4.20 -2.39 6.90
CA ALA A 126 3.56 -2.86 5.67
C ALA A 126 2.08 -2.47 5.62
N GLY A 127 1.50 -2.44 4.43
CA GLY A 127 0.08 -2.10 4.28
C GLY A 127 -0.26 -0.69 4.78
N ALA A 128 0.68 0.25 4.72
CA ALA A 128 0.60 1.55 5.40
C ALA A 128 -0.62 2.40 4.99
N PHE A 129 -1.26 2.08 3.86
CA PHE A 129 -2.48 2.73 3.38
C PHE A 129 -3.77 1.95 3.72
N GLY A 130 -3.71 1.07 4.72
CA GLY A 130 -4.86 0.34 5.23
C GLY A 130 -5.00 -1.09 4.71
N ASP A 131 -3.98 -1.65 4.05
CA ASP A 131 -4.00 -3.04 3.60
C ASP A 131 -3.62 -3.99 4.74
N ALA A 132 -4.63 -4.51 5.44
CA ALA A 132 -4.44 -5.48 6.52
C ALA A 132 -4.05 -6.89 6.02
N SER A 133 -4.09 -7.13 4.71
CA SER A 133 -3.63 -8.39 4.11
C SER A 133 -2.12 -8.42 3.84
N ALA A 134 -1.44 -7.29 4.01
CA ALA A 134 -0.02 -7.17 3.75
C ALA A 134 0.84 -8.06 4.66
N LEU A 135 1.92 -8.60 4.08
CA LEU A 135 2.85 -9.50 4.72
C LEU A 135 4.19 -8.80 4.98
N ILE A 136 4.86 -9.19 6.06
CA ILE A 136 6.26 -8.83 6.33
C ILE A 136 7.08 -10.10 6.48
N CYS A 137 8.07 -10.29 5.61
CA CYS A 137 8.98 -11.44 5.67
C CYS A 137 10.39 -10.97 6.00
N ALA A 138 11.08 -11.68 6.90
CA ALA A 138 12.50 -11.44 7.18
C ALA A 138 13.25 -12.74 7.49
N LEU A 139 14.58 -12.74 7.30
CA LEU A 139 15.44 -13.88 7.71
C LEU A 139 15.67 -13.91 9.23
N ASP A 140 15.50 -12.77 9.90
CA ASP A 140 15.55 -12.61 11.35
C ASP A 140 14.69 -11.40 11.74
N LEU A 141 13.50 -11.65 12.27
CA LEU A 141 12.50 -10.63 12.57
C LEU A 141 12.57 -10.22 14.05
N ASN A 142 13.41 -9.22 14.35
CA ASN A 142 13.52 -8.64 15.70
C ASN A 142 13.34 -7.10 15.70
N PRO A 143 12.25 -6.57 15.11
CA PRO A 143 12.02 -5.14 14.96
C PRO A 143 11.84 -4.45 16.31
N SER A 144 12.29 -3.19 16.40
CA SER A 144 11.89 -2.30 17.50
C SER A 144 10.40 -1.98 17.46
N GLN A 145 9.83 -1.98 16.25
CA GLN A 145 8.39 -1.84 16.02
C GLN A 145 7.99 -2.47 14.68
N LEU A 146 6.95 -3.28 14.71
CA LEU A 146 6.33 -3.90 13.55
C LEU A 146 4.92 -3.37 13.38
N ARG A 147 4.54 -2.97 12.16
CA ARG A 147 3.19 -2.50 11.84
C ARG A 147 2.67 -3.14 10.56
N ILE A 148 1.39 -3.48 10.55
CA ILE A 148 0.66 -3.93 9.37
C ILE A 148 -0.68 -3.20 9.41
N ALA A 149 -0.99 -2.40 8.38
CA ALA A 149 -2.13 -1.48 8.38
C ALA A 149 -2.15 -0.62 9.66
N SER A 150 -3.24 -0.66 10.43
CA SER A 150 -3.40 0.06 11.70
C SER A 150 -2.84 -0.68 12.92
N HIS A 151 -2.41 -1.94 12.76
CA HIS A 151 -1.96 -2.78 13.86
C HIS A 151 -0.49 -2.54 14.16
N ILE A 152 -0.15 -2.59 15.44
CA ILE A 152 1.21 -2.40 15.94
C ILE A 152 1.58 -3.55 16.87
N SER A 153 2.78 -4.05 16.70
CA SER A 153 3.40 -5.02 17.58
C SER A 153 4.82 -4.59 17.90
N ARG A 154 5.27 -4.93 19.10
CA ARG A 154 6.64 -4.73 19.55
C ARG A 154 7.19 -6.10 19.92
N SER A 155 8.41 -6.38 19.47
CA SER A 155 9.10 -7.59 19.91
C SER A 155 9.29 -7.52 21.42
N PRO A 156 9.06 -8.62 22.16
CA PRO A 156 9.35 -8.65 23.60
C PRO A 156 10.82 -8.31 23.82
N ASP A 157 11.10 -7.40 24.75
CA ASP A 157 12.47 -7.15 25.18
C ASP A 157 13.04 -8.45 25.75
N GLU A 158 14.22 -8.82 25.24
CA GLU A 158 15.10 -9.83 25.82
C GLU A 158 14.65 -11.30 25.72
N ARG A 159 15.06 -11.94 24.62
CA ARG A 159 15.78 -13.22 24.63
C ARG A 159 16.56 -13.31 23.33
N ARG A 160 17.85 -13.67 23.39
CA ARG A 160 18.65 -14.04 22.20
C ARG A 160 17.98 -15.25 21.53
N ARG A 161 17.00 -15.01 20.68
CA ARG A 161 16.41 -16.03 19.82
C ARG A 161 17.41 -16.36 18.73
N LYS A 162 17.49 -17.64 18.35
CA LYS A 162 18.27 -18.02 17.18
C LYS A 162 17.62 -17.37 15.95
N PRO A 163 18.40 -16.71 15.08
CA PRO A 163 17.88 -16.19 13.82
C PRO A 163 17.16 -17.30 13.06
N LYS A 164 15.95 -17.01 12.61
CA LYS A 164 15.15 -17.92 11.80
C LYS A 164 14.26 -17.09 10.88
N PRO A 165 14.01 -17.53 9.64
CA PRO A 165 13.10 -16.83 8.77
C PRO A 165 11.68 -16.85 9.32
N GLU A 166 11.03 -15.71 9.33
CA GLU A 166 9.68 -15.52 9.87
C GLU A 166 8.84 -14.69 8.89
N MET A 167 7.54 -15.00 8.86
CA MET A 167 6.51 -14.27 8.15
C MET A 167 5.52 -13.72 9.16
N ALA A 168 5.30 -12.41 9.13
CA ALA A 168 4.33 -11.71 9.96
C ALA A 168 3.13 -11.23 9.14
N TYR A 169 1.95 -11.40 9.71
CA TYR A 169 0.65 -11.04 9.13
C TYR A 169 -0.38 -10.84 10.26
N ILE A 170 -1.56 -10.33 9.91
CA ILE A 170 -2.66 -10.16 10.86
C ILE A 170 -3.48 -11.44 10.95
N ARG A 171 -3.70 -11.93 12.18
CA ARG A 171 -4.65 -13.00 12.51
C ARG A 171 -5.36 -12.63 13.81
N ASP A 172 -6.69 -12.76 13.84
CA ASP A 172 -7.53 -12.45 14.99
C ASP A 172 -7.26 -11.04 15.56
N ASP A 173 -7.11 -10.05 14.68
CA ASP A 173 -6.83 -8.64 15.02
C ASP A 173 -5.48 -8.39 15.72
N HIS A 174 -4.55 -9.35 15.65
CA HIS A 174 -3.20 -9.24 16.19
C HIS A 174 -2.17 -9.55 15.12
N ILE A 175 -0.99 -8.91 15.19
CA ILE A 175 0.14 -9.30 14.35
C ILE A 175 0.76 -10.58 14.93
N VAL A 176 0.75 -11.64 14.14
CA VAL A 176 1.37 -12.93 14.45
C VAL A 176 2.58 -13.12 13.55
N ALA A 177 3.71 -13.55 14.12
CA ALA A 177 4.91 -13.93 13.38
C ALA A 177 5.14 -15.44 13.50
N GLU A 178 5.09 -16.15 12.37
CA GLU A 178 5.31 -17.60 12.30
C GLU A 178 6.63 -17.91 11.58
N PRO A 179 7.37 -18.96 12.02
CA PRO A 179 8.53 -19.46 11.29
C PRO A 179 8.16 -19.89 9.86
N TRP A 180 8.96 -19.47 8.89
CA TRP A 180 8.82 -19.95 7.52
C TRP A 180 9.18 -21.44 7.44
N THR A 181 8.27 -22.24 6.89
CA THR A 181 8.46 -23.69 6.71
C THR A 181 8.32 -24.03 5.24
N MET A 182 9.26 -24.82 4.70
CA MET A 182 9.14 -25.35 3.33
C MET A 182 7.98 -26.35 3.29
N ARG A 183 7.11 -26.21 2.29
CA ARG A 183 6.01 -27.14 2.02
C ARG A 183 6.41 -28.10 0.90
#